data_AF-D3FF04-F1
#
_entry.id   AF-D3FF04-F1
#
_cell.length_a   1.000
_cell.length_b   1.000
_cell.length_c   1.000
_cell.angle_alpha   90.00
_cell.angle_beta   90.00
_cell.angle_gamma   90.00
#
_symmetry.space_group_name_H-M   'P 1'
#
loop_
_entity.id
_entity.type
_entity.pdbx_description
1 polymer ?
#
loop_
_entity_poly.entity_id
_entity_poly.type
_entity_poly.pdbx_seq_one_letter_code
_entity_poly.pdbx_strand_id
1 'polypeptide(L)'
;MSSLSPAAPAQGSGTETNRWVVLVLVCLAQFMVVLDATIVNVALPSIQTDLDITAGNLAWIINSYTLLFGGFLLLGGRAADLFGRKRVFLAGVVLFSVASLLCGLATSQETLIAFRGLQGLGAALVSPAALSIIMTTFADGAERTKALAVWGAIAAGGSAFGLLLGGVLTEALSWPWIFIVNVPVGIAAFVLSLRLIPESKAPDAGRGFDALGAVLVTGGLISLVYAIVRAESAGWGSTTTLGFGALAIVLLVGFVVAERVQSQPLVRLGIFSTRSLSTANGVMLVVAGGMFAMFFFATIYVQVVLGYSPIEAGLAFLPFTVGIIAGSVAAQQLIPRIGVRAQILFGLTLAAIGLLLMMRITADGDYVTQLLPAVLVMSIGMGNTFVPLTLLGTTNVEERDAGLASGLFNTSQQIGGALGLSILSTLAASRTESLREELAPGASPLAVLETLVDGYHVAFLIGAVFIAAGALAIVLLIRRSDVAAINDVDPASVQMAH
;
A
#
# COMPACT_ATOMS: atom_id res chain seq x y z
N MET A 1 -19.37 63.00 -11.66
CA MET A 1 -19.37 61.78 -10.83
C MET A 1 -20.37 60.81 -11.45
N SER A 2 -19.91 59.98 -12.38
CA SER A 2 -20.70 58.98 -13.10
C SER A 2 -20.47 57.61 -12.44
N SER A 3 -21.53 57.04 -11.87
CA SER A 3 -21.54 55.74 -11.20
C SER A 3 -21.30 54.61 -12.21
N LEU A 4 -20.16 53.92 -12.08
CA LEU A 4 -19.88 52.67 -12.77
C LEU A 4 -20.65 51.54 -12.07
N SER A 5 -21.63 50.95 -12.76
CA SER A 5 -22.23 49.68 -12.36
C SER A 5 -21.17 48.56 -12.42
N PRO A 6 -21.11 47.66 -11.43
CA PRO A 6 -20.23 46.50 -11.51
C PRO A 6 -20.74 45.55 -12.60
N ALA A 7 -19.87 45.25 -13.58
CA ALA A 7 -20.13 44.26 -14.62
C ALA A 7 -20.35 42.88 -13.98
N ALA A 8 -21.47 42.24 -14.33
CA ALA A 8 -21.74 40.87 -13.94
C ALA A 8 -20.64 39.94 -14.49
N PRO A 9 -20.15 38.97 -13.70
CA PRO A 9 -19.17 38.01 -14.19
C PRO A 9 -19.78 37.22 -15.35
N ALA A 10 -19.10 37.25 -16.50
CA ALA A 10 -19.43 36.45 -17.67
C ALA A 10 -19.42 34.96 -17.26
N GLN A 11 -20.60 34.34 -17.19
CA GLN A 11 -20.73 32.89 -17.09
C GLN A 11 -20.18 32.30 -18.39
N GLY A 12 -18.95 31.81 -18.33
CA GLY A 12 -18.33 31.10 -19.45
C GLY A 12 -19.14 29.85 -19.80
N SER A 13 -19.61 29.79 -21.03
CA SER A 13 -20.27 28.64 -21.66
C SER A 13 -19.27 27.51 -21.95
N GLY A 14 -18.68 26.93 -20.91
CA GLY A 14 -18.02 25.63 -20.97
C GLY A 14 -19.04 24.55 -20.61
N THR A 15 -19.16 23.49 -21.42
CA THR A 15 -19.92 22.27 -21.07
C THR A 15 -19.73 21.92 -19.59
N GLU A 16 -20.79 22.05 -18.79
CA GLU A 16 -20.76 21.66 -17.38
C GLU A 16 -20.35 20.20 -17.29
N THR A 17 -19.09 19.97 -16.93
CA THR A 17 -18.58 18.62 -16.78
C THR A 17 -19.22 18.03 -15.53
N ASN A 18 -19.96 16.94 -15.67
CA ASN A 18 -20.57 16.28 -14.53
C ASN A 18 -19.47 15.73 -13.61
N ARG A 19 -19.22 16.43 -12.50
CA ARG A 19 -18.23 16.08 -11.46
C ARG A 19 -18.36 14.65 -10.93
N TRP A 20 -19.57 14.09 -10.90
CA TRP A 20 -19.79 12.70 -10.48
C TRP A 20 -19.29 11.70 -11.51
N VAL A 21 -19.33 12.03 -12.80
CA VAL A 21 -18.71 11.22 -13.85
C VAL A 21 -17.19 11.26 -13.72
N VAL A 22 -16.61 12.43 -13.43
CA VAL A 22 -15.17 12.55 -13.12
C VAL A 22 -14.80 11.65 -11.94
N LEU A 23 -15.59 11.68 -10.86
CA LEU A 23 -15.40 10.81 -9.69
C LEU A 23 -15.39 9.34 -10.10
N VAL A 24 -16.39 8.88 -10.85
CA VAL A 24 -16.47 7.48 -11.31
C VAL A 24 -15.22 7.08 -12.09
N LEU A 25 -14.69 7.94 -12.96
CA LEU A 25 -13.52 7.64 -13.77
C LEU A 25 -12.23 7.52 -12.95
N VAL A 26 -11.97 8.48 -12.06
CA VAL A 26 -10.77 8.43 -11.20
C VAL A 26 -10.86 7.30 -10.19
N CYS A 27 -12.06 7.01 -9.70
CA CYS A 27 -12.35 5.87 -8.84
C CYS A 27 -12.19 4.53 -9.56
N LEU A 28 -12.57 4.42 -10.83
CA LEU A 28 -12.35 3.22 -11.65
C LEU A 28 -10.86 2.92 -11.82
N ALA A 29 -10.05 3.95 -12.10
CA ALA A 29 -8.61 3.80 -12.20
C ALA A 29 -7.98 3.43 -10.85
N GLN A 30 -8.43 4.01 -9.74
CA GLN A 30 -7.95 3.63 -8.42
C GLN A 30 -8.36 2.22 -8.02
N PHE A 31 -9.60 1.83 -8.34
CA PHE A 31 -10.07 0.47 -8.16
C PHE A 31 -9.16 -0.52 -8.89
N MET A 32 -8.82 -0.25 -10.14
CA MET A 32 -7.87 -1.05 -10.93
C MET A 32 -6.49 -1.18 -10.23
N VAL A 33 -5.92 -0.08 -9.73
CA VAL A 33 -4.63 -0.08 -9.02
C VAL A 33 -4.67 -0.90 -7.72
N VAL A 34 -5.77 -0.79 -6.95
CA VAL A 34 -5.95 -1.51 -5.68
C VAL A 34 -6.23 -2.99 -5.93
N LEU A 35 -7.08 -3.29 -6.90
CA LEU A 35 -7.40 -4.64 -7.35
C LEU A 35 -6.11 -5.37 -7.76
N ASP A 36 -5.26 -4.74 -8.57
CA ASP A 36 -4.00 -5.35 -9.01
C ASP A 36 -3.03 -5.66 -7.87
N ALA A 37 -2.99 -4.81 -6.84
CA ALA A 37 -2.14 -5.03 -5.68
C ALA A 37 -2.56 -6.28 -4.89
N THR A 38 -3.85 -6.63 -4.89
CA THR A 38 -4.36 -7.79 -4.13
C THR A 38 -4.52 -9.04 -4.97
N ILE A 39 -4.94 -8.92 -6.24
CA ILE A 39 -5.25 -10.02 -7.16
C ILE A 39 -4.09 -10.99 -7.32
N VAL A 40 -2.86 -10.45 -7.32
CA VAL A 40 -1.64 -11.23 -7.53
C VAL A 40 -1.35 -12.20 -6.39
N ASN A 41 -1.77 -11.90 -5.15
CA ASN A 41 -1.50 -12.76 -3.99
C ASN A 41 -2.10 -14.15 -4.19
N VAL A 42 -3.34 -14.21 -4.67
CA VAL A 42 -4.06 -15.46 -4.90
C VAL A 42 -3.48 -16.25 -6.08
N ALA A 43 -2.82 -15.58 -7.02
CA ALA A 43 -2.16 -16.22 -8.15
C ALA A 43 -0.71 -16.65 -7.87
N LEU A 44 -0.12 -16.25 -6.73
CA LEU A 44 1.31 -16.49 -6.46
C LEU A 44 1.71 -17.97 -6.58
N PRO A 45 0.98 -18.95 -6.03
CA PRO A 45 1.37 -20.36 -6.18
C PRO A 45 1.34 -20.84 -7.64
N SER A 46 0.35 -20.38 -8.42
CA SER A 46 0.26 -20.69 -9.85
C SER A 46 1.41 -20.06 -10.65
N ILE A 47 1.74 -18.79 -10.37
CA ILE A 47 2.87 -18.10 -10.99
C ILE A 47 4.18 -18.80 -10.63
N GLN A 48 4.34 -19.21 -9.37
CA GLN A 48 5.52 -19.91 -8.89
C GLN A 48 5.77 -21.20 -9.67
N THR A 49 4.71 -21.98 -9.87
CA THR A 49 4.78 -23.28 -10.55
C THR A 49 5.03 -23.10 -12.06
N ASP A 50 4.36 -22.15 -12.70
CA ASP A 50 4.42 -21.97 -14.16
C ASP A 50 5.74 -21.32 -14.63
N LEU A 51 6.35 -20.47 -13.79
CA LEU A 51 7.61 -19.78 -14.09
C LEU A 51 8.83 -20.34 -13.32
N ASP A 52 8.67 -21.47 -12.63
CA ASP A 52 9.71 -22.14 -11.83
C ASP A 52 10.44 -21.19 -10.85
N ILE A 53 9.65 -20.38 -10.13
CA ILE A 53 10.17 -19.35 -9.23
C ILE A 53 10.55 -19.97 -7.89
N THR A 54 11.74 -19.66 -7.40
CA THR A 54 12.17 -20.08 -6.07
C THR A 54 11.34 -19.40 -4.98
N ALA A 55 11.14 -20.07 -3.85
CA ALA A 55 10.37 -19.52 -2.72
C ALA A 55 10.90 -18.16 -2.24
N GLY A 56 12.24 -17.99 -2.21
CA GLY A 56 12.88 -16.72 -1.86
C GLY A 56 12.62 -15.60 -2.87
N ASN A 57 12.42 -15.92 -4.15
CA ASN A 57 12.16 -14.91 -5.18
C ASN A 57 10.68 -14.56 -5.34
N LEU A 58 9.76 -15.37 -4.83
CA LEU A 58 8.32 -15.16 -5.01
C LEU A 58 7.84 -13.81 -4.45
N ALA A 59 8.45 -13.35 -3.35
CA ALA A 59 8.15 -12.05 -2.75
C ALA A 59 8.48 -10.86 -3.69
N TRP A 60 9.37 -11.02 -4.68
CA TRP A 60 9.71 -9.96 -5.63
C TRP A 60 8.57 -9.57 -6.55
N ILE A 61 7.62 -10.45 -6.81
CA ILE A 61 6.44 -10.16 -7.62
C ILE A 61 5.59 -9.05 -6.97
N ILE A 62 5.53 -9.05 -5.63
CA ILE A 62 4.88 -8.00 -4.85
C ILE A 62 5.82 -6.81 -4.66
N ASN A 63 7.06 -7.05 -4.23
CA ASN A 63 8.00 -5.98 -3.85
C ASN A 63 8.38 -5.06 -5.01
N SER A 64 8.58 -5.58 -6.21
CA SER A 64 8.92 -4.75 -7.37
C SER A 64 7.85 -3.69 -7.65
N TYR A 65 6.58 -4.09 -7.58
CA TYR A 65 5.45 -3.18 -7.71
C TYR A 65 5.41 -2.16 -6.57
N THR A 66 5.46 -2.61 -5.32
CA THR A 66 5.25 -1.75 -4.14
C THR A 66 6.41 -0.78 -3.92
N LEU A 67 7.65 -1.17 -4.21
CA LEU A 67 8.82 -0.30 -4.09
C LEU A 67 8.81 0.82 -5.13
N LEU A 68 8.53 0.51 -6.40
CA LEU A 68 8.45 1.54 -7.44
C LEU A 68 7.20 2.41 -7.25
N PHE A 69 6.09 1.81 -6.80
CA PHE A 69 4.91 2.58 -6.42
C PHE A 69 5.20 3.56 -5.29
N GLY A 70 5.68 3.08 -4.14
CA GLY A 70 5.95 3.89 -2.96
C GLY A 70 7.05 4.94 -3.17
N GLY A 71 8.13 4.56 -3.86
CA GLY A 71 9.30 5.42 -4.10
C GLY A 71 9.02 6.56 -5.08
N PHE A 72 8.18 6.33 -6.10
CA PHE A 72 7.80 7.35 -7.07
C PHE A 72 6.47 8.05 -6.74
N LEU A 73 5.74 7.64 -5.69
CA LEU A 73 4.43 8.20 -5.33
C LEU A 73 4.47 9.73 -5.17
N LEU A 74 5.42 10.22 -4.37
CA LEU A 74 5.59 11.66 -4.13
C LEU A 74 5.96 12.40 -5.40
N LEU A 75 6.80 11.77 -6.23
CA LEU A 75 7.21 12.31 -7.51
C LEU A 75 6.03 12.42 -8.48
N GLY A 76 5.16 11.40 -8.52
CA GLY A 76 3.95 11.37 -9.33
C GLY A 76 2.94 12.46 -8.92
N GLY A 77 2.78 12.69 -7.61
CA GLY A 77 1.97 13.81 -7.11
C GLY A 77 2.49 15.17 -7.55
N ARG A 78 3.81 15.39 -7.40
CA ARG A 78 4.45 16.64 -7.89
C ARG A 78 4.34 16.79 -9.40
N ALA A 79 4.54 15.70 -10.15
CA ALA A 79 4.38 15.71 -11.59
C ALA A 79 2.95 16.11 -12.00
N ALA A 80 1.93 15.59 -11.31
CA ALA A 80 0.52 15.93 -11.58
C ALA A 80 0.23 17.42 -11.38
N ASP A 81 0.78 18.03 -10.33
CA ASP A 81 0.59 19.45 -10.06
C ASP A 81 1.27 20.35 -11.11
N LEU A 82 2.43 19.93 -11.64
CA LEU A 82 3.24 20.69 -12.61
C LEU A 82 2.80 20.51 -14.07
N PHE A 83 2.74 19.27 -14.53
CA PHE A 83 2.48 18.95 -15.94
C PHE A 83 0.99 18.98 -16.30
N GLY A 84 0.13 18.97 -15.29
CA GLY A 84 -1.32 18.89 -15.41
C GLY A 84 -1.84 17.55 -14.93
N ARG A 85 -2.85 17.60 -14.06
CA ARG A 85 -3.35 16.42 -13.35
C ARG A 85 -3.93 15.40 -14.31
N LYS A 86 -4.64 15.86 -15.35
CA LYS A 86 -5.23 14.99 -16.37
C LYS A 86 -4.15 14.30 -17.19
N ARG A 87 -3.12 15.02 -17.64
CA ARG A 87 -2.02 14.46 -18.43
C ARG A 87 -1.27 13.37 -17.68
N VAL A 88 -0.91 13.63 -16.43
CA VAL A 88 -0.18 12.64 -15.60
C VAL A 88 -1.07 11.45 -15.27
N PHE A 89 -2.34 11.67 -14.96
CA PHE A 89 -3.32 10.59 -14.78
C PHE A 89 -3.41 9.69 -16.02
N LEU A 90 -3.59 10.27 -17.21
CA LEU A 90 -3.68 9.52 -18.46
C LEU A 90 -2.38 8.78 -18.80
N ALA A 91 -1.22 9.42 -18.62
CA ALA A 91 0.07 8.80 -18.82
C ALA A 91 0.28 7.61 -17.87
N GLY A 92 -0.13 7.78 -16.59
CA GLY A 92 -0.12 6.72 -15.60
C GLY A 92 -1.02 5.55 -15.98
N VAL A 93 -2.26 5.81 -16.43
CA VAL A 93 -3.19 4.76 -16.87
C VAL A 93 -2.62 3.99 -18.05
N VAL A 94 -2.02 4.67 -19.04
CA VAL A 94 -1.38 4.02 -20.19
C VAL A 94 -0.20 3.16 -19.73
N LEU A 95 0.71 3.73 -18.94
CA LEU A 95 1.88 3.00 -18.43
C LEU A 95 1.45 1.76 -17.63
N PHE A 96 0.49 1.91 -16.72
CA PHE A 96 -0.05 0.82 -15.92
C PHE A 96 -0.66 -0.27 -16.80
N SER A 97 -1.50 0.10 -17.77
CA SER A 97 -2.20 -0.86 -18.63
C SER A 97 -1.25 -1.62 -19.55
N VAL A 98 -0.27 -0.91 -20.14
CA VAL A 98 0.78 -1.53 -20.97
C VAL A 98 1.64 -2.45 -20.12
N ALA A 99 2.08 -2.01 -18.94
CA ALA A 99 2.84 -2.85 -18.02
C ALA A 99 2.05 -4.08 -17.57
N SER A 100 0.75 -3.94 -17.32
CA SER A 100 -0.13 -5.07 -17.00
C SER A 100 -0.24 -6.07 -18.15
N LEU A 101 -0.40 -5.59 -19.39
CA LEU A 101 -0.34 -6.47 -20.56
C LEU A 101 1.01 -7.21 -20.64
N LEU A 102 2.12 -6.51 -20.41
CA LEU A 102 3.45 -7.12 -20.40
C LEU A 102 3.60 -8.17 -19.28
N CYS A 103 3.07 -7.93 -18.08
CA CYS A 103 3.00 -8.93 -17.01
C CYS A 103 2.24 -10.19 -17.44
N GLY A 104 1.10 -10.03 -18.13
CA GLY A 104 0.34 -11.16 -18.68
C GLY A 104 1.00 -11.86 -19.87
N LEU A 105 2.07 -11.29 -20.42
CA LEU A 105 2.88 -11.90 -21.49
C LEU A 105 4.26 -12.36 -20.98
N ALA A 106 4.52 -12.26 -19.68
CA ALA A 106 5.80 -12.62 -19.10
C ALA A 106 6.02 -14.13 -19.17
N THR A 107 7.21 -14.52 -19.63
CA THR A 107 7.61 -15.93 -19.79
C THR A 107 8.74 -16.33 -18.84
N SER A 108 9.17 -15.42 -17.96
CA SER A 108 10.22 -15.68 -16.95
C SER A 108 10.01 -14.83 -15.71
N GLN A 109 10.60 -15.22 -14.57
CA GLN A 109 10.53 -14.43 -13.34
C GLN A 109 11.09 -13.01 -13.54
N GLU A 110 12.20 -12.85 -14.29
CA GLU A 110 12.89 -11.57 -14.42
C GLU A 110 12.04 -10.57 -15.21
N THR A 111 11.41 -11.06 -16.29
CA THR A 111 10.51 -10.25 -17.11
C THR A 111 9.27 -9.86 -16.32
N LEU A 112 8.67 -10.80 -15.57
CA LEU A 112 7.52 -10.50 -14.71
C LEU A 112 7.87 -9.45 -13.65
N ILE A 113 8.98 -9.63 -12.92
CA ILE A 113 9.44 -8.69 -11.88
C ILE A 113 9.70 -7.30 -12.47
N ALA A 114 10.34 -7.21 -13.65
CA ALA A 114 10.59 -5.93 -14.31
C ALA A 114 9.28 -5.23 -14.72
N PHE A 115 8.34 -5.96 -15.31
CA PHE A 115 7.05 -5.41 -15.72
C PHE A 115 6.16 -5.03 -14.52
N ARG A 116 6.21 -5.79 -13.43
CA ARG A 116 5.58 -5.43 -12.14
C ARG A 116 6.14 -4.11 -11.59
N GLY A 117 7.44 -3.91 -11.71
CA GLY A 117 8.08 -2.63 -11.40
C GLY A 117 7.53 -1.48 -12.25
N LEU A 118 7.45 -1.64 -13.57
CA LEU A 118 6.85 -0.64 -14.48
C LEU A 118 5.38 -0.37 -14.14
N GLN A 119 4.65 -1.40 -13.74
CA GLN A 119 3.26 -1.29 -13.32
C GLN A 119 3.13 -0.47 -12.03
N GLY A 120 4.05 -0.66 -11.08
CA GLY A 120 4.17 0.16 -9.87
C GLY A 120 4.43 1.64 -10.17
N LEU A 121 5.27 1.95 -11.18
CA LEU A 121 5.45 3.33 -11.65
C LEU A 121 4.15 3.91 -12.24
N GLY A 122 3.41 3.12 -13.01
CA GLY A 122 2.08 3.50 -13.49
C GLY A 122 1.16 3.89 -12.33
N ALA A 123 1.09 3.05 -11.29
CA ALA A 123 0.30 3.31 -10.08
C ALA A 123 0.74 4.60 -9.36
N ALA A 124 2.06 4.85 -9.27
CA ALA A 124 2.63 6.06 -8.67
C ALA A 124 2.21 7.34 -9.39
N LEU A 125 1.90 7.29 -10.69
CA LEU A 125 1.37 8.41 -11.45
C LEU A 125 -0.16 8.52 -11.30
N VAL A 126 -0.87 7.38 -11.36
CA VAL A 126 -2.35 7.35 -11.33
C VAL A 126 -2.90 7.83 -10.00
N SER A 127 -2.50 7.19 -8.88
CA SER A 127 -3.14 7.42 -7.58
C SER A 127 -3.08 8.86 -7.08
N PRO A 128 -1.91 9.54 -7.06
CA PRO A 128 -1.87 10.92 -6.58
C PRO A 128 -2.52 11.89 -7.58
N ALA A 129 -2.42 11.65 -8.90
CA ALA A 129 -3.11 12.47 -9.89
C ALA A 129 -4.64 12.36 -9.76
N ALA A 130 -5.16 11.15 -9.55
CA ALA A 130 -6.57 10.88 -9.32
C ALA A 130 -7.11 11.59 -8.07
N LEU A 131 -6.39 11.51 -6.95
CA LEU A 131 -6.77 12.22 -5.73
C LEU A 131 -6.75 13.74 -5.94
N SER A 132 -5.73 14.27 -6.62
CA SER A 132 -5.62 15.69 -6.95
C SER A 132 -6.78 16.16 -7.85
N ILE A 133 -7.21 15.34 -8.81
CA ILE A 133 -8.41 15.60 -9.63
C ILE A 133 -9.66 15.70 -8.74
N ILE A 134 -9.87 14.76 -7.80
CA ILE A 134 -11.00 14.82 -6.86
C ILE A 134 -10.99 16.13 -6.08
N MET A 135 -9.84 16.47 -5.47
CA MET A 135 -9.69 17.65 -4.62
C MET A 135 -9.94 18.96 -5.37
N THR A 136 -9.79 18.99 -6.69
CA THR A 136 -10.05 20.20 -7.50
C THR A 136 -11.36 20.19 -8.27
N THR A 137 -12.01 19.04 -8.39
CA THR A 137 -13.32 18.92 -9.05
C THR A 137 -14.46 19.20 -8.07
N PHE A 138 -14.28 18.84 -6.79
CA PHE A 138 -15.28 19.04 -5.75
C PHE A 138 -14.91 20.22 -4.85
N ALA A 139 -15.83 21.18 -4.72
CA ALA A 139 -15.68 22.30 -3.79
C ALA A 139 -15.67 21.82 -2.33
N ASP A 140 -15.03 22.61 -1.46
CA ASP A 140 -14.94 22.32 -0.04
C ASP A 140 -16.32 22.18 0.61
N GLY A 141 -16.44 21.25 1.57
CA GLY A 141 -17.68 20.94 2.26
C GLY A 141 -18.17 19.50 2.00
N ALA A 142 -19.49 19.32 2.12
CA ALA A 142 -20.12 17.99 2.16
C ALA A 142 -19.86 17.14 0.89
N GLU A 143 -19.80 17.76 -0.28
CA GLU A 143 -19.60 17.03 -1.53
C GLU A 143 -18.19 16.44 -1.65
N ARG A 144 -17.15 17.20 -1.28
CA ARG A 144 -15.77 16.71 -1.25
C ARG A 144 -15.61 15.59 -0.23
N THR A 145 -16.23 15.72 0.94
CA THR A 145 -16.26 14.66 1.96
C THR A 145 -16.90 13.39 1.41
N LYS A 146 -18.03 13.51 0.69
CA LYS A 146 -18.69 12.37 0.03
C LYS A 146 -17.81 11.73 -1.04
N ALA A 147 -17.11 12.53 -1.86
CA ALA A 147 -16.18 12.02 -2.86
C ALA A 147 -15.00 11.26 -2.24
N LEU A 148 -14.41 11.80 -1.16
CA LEU A 148 -13.34 11.14 -0.41
C LEU A 148 -13.81 9.86 0.29
N ALA A 149 -15.07 9.84 0.77
CA ALA A 149 -15.67 8.63 1.32
C ALA A 149 -15.82 7.53 0.26
N VAL A 150 -16.27 7.87 -0.95
CA VAL A 150 -16.34 6.92 -2.09
C VAL A 150 -14.94 6.42 -2.47
N TRP A 151 -13.95 7.30 -2.52
CA TRP A 151 -12.56 6.94 -2.76
C TRP A 151 -12.03 5.92 -1.73
N GLY A 152 -12.24 6.19 -0.45
CA GLY A 152 -11.85 5.28 0.63
C GLY A 152 -12.58 3.94 0.58
N ALA A 153 -13.89 3.96 0.29
CA ALA A 153 -14.70 2.75 0.12
C ALA A 153 -14.20 1.87 -1.04
N ILE A 154 -13.76 2.49 -2.14
CA ILE A 154 -13.19 1.78 -3.29
C ILE A 154 -11.82 1.19 -2.97
N ALA A 155 -10.99 1.87 -2.19
CA ALA A 155 -9.72 1.30 -1.73
C ALA A 155 -9.94 0.07 -0.82
N ALA A 156 -10.94 0.11 0.06
CA ALA A 156 -11.27 -1.02 0.92
C ALA A 156 -11.94 -2.17 0.15
N GLY A 157 -12.96 -1.87 -0.66
CA GLY A 157 -13.74 -2.85 -1.41
C GLY A 157 -12.97 -3.47 -2.58
N GLY A 158 -12.11 -2.69 -3.25
CA GLY A 158 -11.24 -3.17 -4.33
C GLY A 158 -10.27 -4.25 -3.88
N SER A 159 -9.80 -4.18 -2.63
CA SER A 159 -8.92 -5.19 -2.05
C SER A 159 -9.62 -6.57 -1.98
N ALA A 160 -10.84 -6.61 -1.43
CA ALA A 160 -11.67 -7.83 -1.36
C ALA A 160 -12.03 -8.37 -2.74
N PHE A 161 -12.47 -7.46 -3.62
CA PHE A 161 -12.85 -7.82 -4.97
C PHE A 161 -11.67 -8.38 -5.77
N GLY A 162 -10.47 -7.81 -5.60
CA GLY A 162 -9.26 -8.32 -6.23
C GLY A 162 -8.90 -9.72 -5.77
N LEU A 163 -9.01 -10.05 -4.49
CA LEU A 163 -8.77 -11.43 -4.01
C LEU A 163 -9.76 -12.42 -4.64
N LEU A 164 -11.05 -12.08 -4.66
CA LEU A 164 -12.09 -12.95 -5.23
C LEU A 164 -11.93 -13.09 -6.75
N LEU A 165 -11.78 -11.99 -7.47
CA LEU A 165 -11.61 -11.99 -8.92
C LEU A 165 -10.32 -12.70 -9.31
N GLY A 166 -9.25 -12.55 -8.53
CA GLY A 166 -7.98 -13.24 -8.74
C GLY A 166 -8.13 -14.74 -8.64
N GLY A 167 -8.86 -15.21 -7.64
CA GLY A 167 -9.23 -16.61 -7.53
C GLY A 167 -9.99 -17.11 -8.76
N VAL A 168 -11.06 -16.41 -9.14
CA VAL A 168 -11.86 -16.75 -10.33
C VAL A 168 -11.03 -16.79 -11.61
N LEU A 169 -10.23 -15.76 -11.88
CA LEU A 169 -9.45 -15.66 -13.11
C LEU A 169 -8.32 -16.68 -13.16
N THR A 170 -7.65 -16.92 -12.04
CA THR A 170 -6.55 -17.89 -11.96
C THR A 170 -7.06 -19.31 -12.14
N GLU A 171 -8.20 -19.64 -11.53
CA GLU A 171 -8.78 -20.98 -11.59
C GLU A 171 -9.51 -21.26 -12.91
N ALA A 172 -10.32 -20.31 -13.41
CA ALA A 172 -11.16 -20.53 -14.59
C ALA A 172 -10.41 -20.35 -15.92
N LEU A 173 -9.34 -19.55 -15.93
CA LEU A 173 -8.57 -19.24 -17.14
C LEU A 173 -7.10 -19.61 -16.95
N SER A 174 -6.35 -18.74 -16.27
CA SER A 174 -4.94 -18.90 -15.89
C SER A 174 -4.43 -17.62 -15.24
N TRP A 175 -3.31 -17.68 -14.51
CA TRP A 175 -2.72 -16.52 -13.84
C TRP A 175 -2.45 -15.30 -14.74
N PRO A 176 -2.09 -15.39 -16.03
CA PRO A 176 -1.85 -14.20 -16.85
C PRO A 176 -3.07 -13.28 -16.97
N TRP A 177 -4.28 -13.85 -16.89
CA TRP A 177 -5.53 -13.09 -16.99
C TRP A 177 -5.75 -12.11 -15.85
N ILE A 178 -5.11 -12.32 -14.69
CA ILE A 178 -5.16 -11.36 -13.57
C ILE A 178 -4.53 -10.02 -13.94
N PHE A 179 -3.60 -9.99 -14.90
CA PHE A 179 -3.01 -8.77 -15.41
C PHE A 179 -3.77 -8.27 -16.65
N ILE A 180 -4.13 -9.17 -17.56
CA ILE A 180 -4.83 -8.82 -18.80
C ILE A 180 -6.18 -8.15 -18.51
N VAL A 181 -6.87 -8.50 -17.41
CA VAL A 181 -8.14 -7.87 -17.01
C VAL A 181 -8.04 -6.35 -16.79
N ASN A 182 -6.85 -5.84 -16.42
CA ASN A 182 -6.64 -4.40 -16.26
C ASN A 182 -6.62 -3.65 -17.60
N VAL A 183 -6.26 -4.32 -18.70
CA VAL A 183 -6.12 -3.70 -20.03
C VAL A 183 -7.43 -3.10 -20.55
N PRO A 184 -8.56 -3.84 -20.62
CA PRO A 184 -9.82 -3.26 -21.08
C PRO A 184 -10.33 -2.16 -20.14
N VAL A 185 -10.12 -2.30 -18.82
CA VAL A 185 -10.48 -1.27 -17.82
C VAL A 185 -9.66 0.00 -18.04
N GLY A 186 -8.35 -0.14 -18.26
CA GLY A 186 -7.43 0.96 -18.53
C GLY A 186 -7.73 1.67 -19.84
N ILE A 187 -8.06 0.94 -20.90
CA ILE A 187 -8.52 1.52 -22.19
C ILE A 187 -9.80 2.33 -21.97
N ALA A 188 -10.78 1.77 -21.28
CA ALA A 188 -12.04 2.47 -20.98
C ALA A 188 -11.79 3.72 -20.14
N ALA A 189 -11.01 3.61 -19.06
CA ALA A 189 -10.64 4.73 -18.20
C ALA A 189 -9.90 5.82 -18.99
N PHE A 190 -8.97 5.46 -19.86
CA PHE A 190 -8.23 6.41 -20.71
C PHE A 190 -9.15 7.12 -21.70
N VAL A 191 -9.93 6.39 -22.50
CA VAL A 191 -10.80 6.96 -23.54
C VAL A 191 -11.88 7.87 -22.95
N LEU A 192 -12.50 7.45 -21.84
CA LEU A 192 -13.52 8.25 -21.17
C LEU A 192 -12.90 9.47 -20.48
N SER A 193 -11.76 9.32 -19.82
CA SER A 193 -11.08 10.43 -19.13
C SER A 193 -10.51 11.46 -20.09
N LEU A 194 -10.07 11.05 -21.28
CA LEU A 194 -9.66 11.96 -22.35
C LEU A 194 -10.76 12.95 -22.70
N ARG A 195 -12.02 12.51 -22.72
CA ARG A 195 -13.17 13.33 -23.12
C ARG A 195 -13.81 14.09 -21.96
N LEU A 196 -13.85 13.46 -20.78
CA LEU A 196 -14.73 13.89 -19.68
C LEU A 196 -13.99 14.53 -18.51
N ILE A 197 -12.67 14.38 -18.39
CA ILE A 197 -11.91 15.07 -17.34
C ILE A 197 -11.36 16.38 -17.91
N PRO A 198 -11.63 17.54 -17.31
CA PRO A 198 -11.04 18.80 -17.72
C PRO A 198 -9.58 18.86 -17.27
N GLU A 199 -8.73 19.54 -18.04
CA GLU A 199 -7.36 19.77 -17.60
C GLU A 199 -7.34 20.80 -16.47
N SER A 200 -6.54 20.53 -15.43
CA SER A 200 -6.28 21.49 -14.37
C SER A 200 -4.81 21.43 -13.95
N LYS A 201 -4.25 22.60 -13.66
CA LYS A 201 -2.86 22.79 -13.23
C LYS A 201 -2.83 23.60 -11.94
N ALA A 202 -1.84 23.38 -11.09
CA ALA A 202 -1.65 24.21 -9.92
C ALA A 202 -1.26 25.65 -10.34
N PRO A 203 -1.76 26.71 -9.67
CA PRO A 203 -1.38 28.10 -9.95
C PRO A 203 0.13 28.36 -9.88
N ASP A 204 0.86 27.56 -9.08
CA ASP A 204 2.31 27.64 -8.85
C ASP A 204 3.13 26.65 -9.72
N ALA A 205 2.70 26.35 -10.95
CA ALA A 205 3.36 25.40 -11.87
C ALA A 205 4.81 25.77 -12.30
N GLY A 206 5.43 26.80 -11.72
CA GLY A 206 6.80 27.24 -11.99
C GLY A 206 7.88 26.60 -11.11
N ARG A 207 7.54 25.64 -10.26
CA ARG A 207 8.48 24.97 -9.34
C ARG A 207 9.06 23.68 -9.94
N GLY A 208 10.34 23.41 -9.72
CA GLY A 208 11.15 22.35 -10.35
C GLY A 208 10.85 20.94 -9.85
N PHE A 209 11.47 19.95 -10.49
CA PHE A 209 11.26 18.51 -10.27
C PHE A 209 12.49 17.89 -9.60
N ASP A 210 12.33 17.28 -8.42
CA ASP A 210 13.41 16.53 -7.78
C ASP A 210 13.45 15.08 -8.29
N ALA A 211 13.83 14.92 -9.56
CA ALA A 211 14.08 13.60 -10.18
C ALA A 211 15.10 12.80 -9.39
N LEU A 212 16.15 13.52 -8.96
CA LEU A 212 17.32 12.93 -8.35
C LEU A 212 16.93 12.30 -7.01
N GLY A 213 16.18 13.02 -6.18
CA GLY A 213 15.67 12.53 -4.91
C GLY A 213 14.86 11.25 -5.08
N ALA A 214 13.91 11.23 -6.01
CA ALA A 214 13.10 10.04 -6.28
C ALA A 214 13.92 8.84 -6.78
N VAL A 215 14.90 9.07 -7.66
CA VAL A 215 15.80 8.01 -8.14
C VAL A 215 16.71 7.50 -7.02
N LEU A 216 17.25 8.39 -6.19
CA LEU A 216 18.12 8.04 -5.07
C LEU A 216 17.38 7.23 -3.99
N VAL A 217 16.20 7.69 -3.56
CA VAL A 217 15.42 6.97 -2.55
C VAL A 217 14.92 5.63 -3.07
N THR A 218 14.40 5.60 -4.31
CA THR A 218 13.87 4.35 -4.89
C THR A 218 14.99 3.36 -5.17
N GLY A 219 16.08 3.82 -5.79
CA GLY A 219 17.26 2.99 -6.04
C GLY A 219 17.90 2.48 -4.74
N GLY A 220 17.95 3.31 -3.70
CA GLY A 220 18.42 2.93 -2.38
C GLY A 220 17.58 1.84 -1.73
N LEU A 221 16.24 1.97 -1.79
CA LEU A 221 15.31 0.98 -1.25
C LEU A 221 15.30 -0.33 -2.03
N ILE A 222 15.35 -0.27 -3.37
CA ILE A 222 15.50 -1.48 -4.21
C ILE A 222 16.81 -2.18 -3.87
N SER A 223 17.92 -1.43 -3.76
CA SER A 223 19.22 -1.99 -3.39
C SER A 223 19.19 -2.62 -1.99
N LEU A 224 18.49 -2.00 -1.04
CA LEU A 224 18.34 -2.50 0.32
C LEU A 224 17.53 -3.80 0.36
N VAL A 225 16.37 -3.82 -0.29
CA VAL A 225 15.54 -5.03 -0.42
C VAL A 225 16.32 -6.12 -1.14
N TYR A 226 17.06 -5.76 -2.18
CA TYR A 226 17.92 -6.70 -2.91
C TYR A 226 19.00 -7.31 -2.03
N ALA A 227 19.69 -6.51 -1.21
CA ALA A 227 20.64 -7.02 -0.25
C ALA A 227 19.97 -7.98 0.77
N ILE A 228 18.79 -7.63 1.30
CA ILE A 228 18.07 -8.45 2.27
C ILE A 228 17.66 -9.80 1.68
N VAL A 229 17.00 -9.81 0.52
CA VAL A 229 16.55 -11.06 -0.11
C VAL A 229 17.75 -11.89 -0.56
N ARG A 230 18.79 -11.26 -1.10
CA ARG A 230 20.00 -11.97 -1.54
C ARG A 230 20.81 -12.55 -0.37
N ALA A 231 20.64 -12.03 0.85
CA ALA A 231 21.29 -12.55 2.03
C ALA A 231 20.86 -13.99 2.37
N GLU A 232 19.66 -14.40 1.96
CA GLU A 232 19.15 -15.78 2.13
C GLU A 232 19.98 -16.77 1.30
N SER A 233 20.09 -16.54 -0.01
CA SER A 233 20.77 -17.48 -0.93
C SER A 233 22.29 -17.30 -1.00
N ALA A 234 22.80 -16.07 -0.88
CA ALA A 234 24.24 -15.79 -0.96
C ALA A 234 24.92 -15.66 0.40
N GLY A 235 24.15 -15.58 1.49
CA GLY A 235 24.65 -15.31 2.84
C GLY A 235 24.86 -13.82 3.13
N TRP A 236 24.74 -13.46 4.41
CA TRP A 236 24.89 -12.10 4.94
C TRP A 236 26.30 -11.51 4.74
N GLY A 237 27.32 -12.36 4.77
CA GLY A 237 28.74 -11.95 4.61
C GLY A 237 29.23 -11.90 3.16
N SER A 238 28.39 -12.23 2.18
CA SER A 238 28.83 -12.26 0.78
C SER A 238 29.12 -10.86 0.24
N THR A 239 30.08 -10.79 -0.69
CA THR A 239 30.44 -9.55 -1.39
C THR A 239 29.24 -8.93 -2.10
N THR A 240 28.33 -9.74 -2.63
CA THR A 240 27.11 -9.28 -3.28
C THR A 240 26.17 -8.61 -2.28
N THR A 241 25.83 -9.28 -1.18
CA THR A 241 24.94 -8.74 -0.13
C THR A 241 25.50 -7.45 0.46
N LEU A 242 26.78 -7.46 0.84
CA LEU A 242 27.45 -6.29 1.39
C LEU A 242 27.59 -5.15 0.36
N GLY A 243 27.84 -5.48 -0.91
CA GLY A 243 27.93 -4.51 -2.00
C GLY A 243 26.62 -3.78 -2.24
N PHE A 244 25.50 -4.50 -2.33
CA PHE A 244 24.17 -3.88 -2.45
C PHE A 244 23.73 -3.16 -1.17
N GLY A 245 24.11 -3.65 0.01
CA GLY A 245 23.89 -2.95 1.28
C GLY A 245 24.64 -1.62 1.35
N ALA A 246 25.91 -1.61 0.94
CA ALA A 246 26.70 -0.38 0.84
C ALA A 246 26.12 0.59 -0.20
N LEU A 247 25.71 0.08 -1.37
CA LEU A 247 25.05 0.89 -2.40
C LEU A 247 23.76 1.52 -1.86
N ALA A 248 22.94 0.74 -1.13
CA ALA A 248 21.73 1.25 -0.49
C ALA A 248 22.04 2.41 0.48
N ILE A 249 23.04 2.24 1.34
CA ILE A 249 23.48 3.30 2.27
C ILE A 249 23.92 4.54 1.49
N VAL A 250 24.76 4.39 0.47
CA VAL A 250 25.25 5.50 -0.35
C VAL A 250 24.10 6.25 -1.02
N LEU A 251 23.14 5.53 -1.62
CA LEU A 251 22.00 6.15 -2.30
C LEU A 251 21.04 6.84 -1.32
N LEU A 252 20.76 6.23 -0.17
CA LEU A 252 19.87 6.82 0.85
C LEU A 252 20.51 8.02 1.55
N VAL A 253 21.82 7.97 1.83
CA VAL A 253 22.57 9.14 2.33
C VAL A 253 22.62 10.22 1.26
N GLY A 254 22.86 9.85 0.00
CA GLY A 254 22.82 10.75 -1.15
C GLY A 254 21.48 11.45 -1.27
N PHE A 255 20.37 10.74 -1.07
CA PHE A 255 19.02 11.31 -1.03
C PHE A 255 18.90 12.39 0.05
N VAL A 256 19.28 12.08 1.30
CA VAL A 256 19.22 13.05 2.41
C VAL A 256 20.09 14.28 2.14
N VAL A 257 21.27 14.11 1.54
CA VAL A 257 22.14 15.22 1.17
C VAL A 257 21.52 16.05 0.04
N ALA A 258 20.98 15.41 -1.00
CA ALA A 258 20.32 16.09 -2.11
C ALA A 258 19.13 16.93 -1.62
N GLU A 259 18.26 16.36 -0.79
CA GLU A 259 17.08 17.04 -0.22
C GLU A 259 17.46 18.22 0.71
N ARG A 260 18.66 18.23 1.31
CA ARG A 260 19.14 19.36 2.12
C ARG A 260 19.68 20.52 1.29
N VAL A 261 20.24 20.22 0.12
CA VAL A 261 20.96 21.20 -0.71
C VAL A 261 20.05 21.77 -1.80
N GLN A 262 19.09 20.98 -2.30
CA GLN A 262 18.18 21.44 -3.32
C GLN A 262 17.30 22.58 -2.83
N SER A 263 17.10 23.58 -3.70
CA SER A 263 16.20 24.71 -3.45
C SER A 263 14.73 24.29 -3.43
N GLN A 264 14.41 23.14 -4.04
CA GLN A 264 13.05 22.63 -4.21
C GLN A 264 12.99 21.11 -3.95
N PRO A 265 13.22 20.69 -2.69
CA PRO A 265 13.26 19.27 -2.31
C PRO A 265 11.92 18.54 -2.54
N LEU A 266 11.97 17.25 -2.86
CA LEU A 266 10.77 16.40 -2.89
C LEU A 266 10.11 16.36 -1.51
N VAL A 267 10.94 16.21 -0.48
CA VAL A 267 10.57 16.14 0.92
C VAL A 267 11.30 17.22 1.70
N ARG A 268 10.55 18.26 2.11
CA ARG A 268 11.07 19.26 3.04
C ARG A 268 11.36 18.58 4.37
N LEU A 269 12.62 18.22 4.63
CA LEU A 269 13.03 17.42 5.80
C LEU A 269 12.60 18.01 7.15
N GLY A 270 12.36 19.33 7.22
CA GLY A 270 11.77 19.98 8.38
C GLY A 270 10.40 19.42 8.78
N ILE A 271 9.65 18.79 7.87
CA ILE A 271 8.36 18.15 8.18
C ILE A 271 8.51 17.01 9.19
N PHE A 272 9.67 16.35 9.23
CA PHE A 272 9.96 15.30 10.20
C PHE A 272 10.22 15.82 11.62
N SER A 273 10.34 17.14 11.80
CA SER A 273 10.33 17.74 13.14
C SER A 273 8.94 17.66 13.80
N THR A 274 7.87 17.53 13.00
CA THR A 274 6.51 17.29 13.50
C THR A 274 6.43 15.87 14.03
N ARG A 275 6.49 15.74 15.36
CA ARG A 275 6.58 14.45 16.06
C ARG A 275 5.42 13.51 15.75
N SER A 276 4.19 14.02 15.65
CA SER A 276 3.02 13.19 15.34
C SER A 276 3.12 12.60 13.92
N LEU A 277 3.58 13.38 12.94
CA LEU A 277 3.80 12.94 11.57
C LEU A 277 4.91 11.89 11.50
N SER A 278 6.08 12.16 12.09
CA SER A 278 7.21 11.22 12.06
C SER A 278 6.88 9.90 12.75
N THR A 279 6.19 9.97 13.89
CA THR A 279 5.78 8.76 14.61
C THR A 279 4.70 8.00 13.83
N ALA A 280 3.71 8.68 13.24
CA ALA A 280 2.67 8.03 12.44
C ALA A 280 3.27 7.31 11.22
N ASN A 281 4.22 7.94 10.53
CA ASN A 281 4.92 7.33 9.39
C ASN A 281 5.78 6.13 9.82
N GLY A 282 6.55 6.26 10.91
CA GLY A 282 7.37 5.16 11.42
C GLY A 282 6.53 3.96 11.88
N VAL A 283 5.38 4.21 12.50
CA VAL A 283 4.42 3.16 12.91
C VAL A 283 3.77 2.54 11.68
N MET A 284 3.38 3.34 10.68
CA MET A 284 2.82 2.83 9.43
C MET A 284 3.80 1.91 8.70
N LEU A 285 5.09 2.26 8.71
CA LEU A 285 6.15 1.45 8.11
C LEU A 285 6.19 0.02 8.70
N VAL A 286 6.18 -0.11 10.03
CA VAL A 286 6.23 -1.42 10.69
C VAL A 286 4.90 -2.19 10.62
N VAL A 287 3.77 -1.48 10.68
CA VAL A 287 2.42 -2.06 10.57
C VAL A 287 2.18 -2.64 9.17
N ALA A 288 2.56 -1.91 8.13
CA ALA A 288 2.41 -2.37 6.75
C ALA A 288 3.27 -3.61 6.49
N GLY A 289 4.47 -3.68 7.07
CA GLY A 289 5.34 -4.85 7.00
C GLY A 289 4.67 -6.13 7.53
N GLY A 290 4.06 -6.06 8.72
CA GLY A 290 3.32 -7.19 9.29
C GLY A 290 2.06 -7.55 8.49
N MET A 291 1.34 -6.57 7.96
CA MET A 291 0.14 -6.79 7.15
C MET A 291 0.45 -7.46 5.80
N PHE A 292 1.48 -6.99 5.09
CA PHE A 292 1.84 -7.54 3.77
C PHE A 292 2.40 -8.95 3.91
N ALA A 293 3.22 -9.19 4.93
CA ALA A 293 3.66 -10.53 5.28
C ALA A 293 2.49 -11.44 5.61
N MET A 294 1.51 -11.00 6.39
CA MET A 294 0.32 -11.80 6.66
C MET A 294 -0.41 -12.20 5.40
N PHE A 295 -0.68 -11.27 4.48
CA PHE A 295 -1.34 -11.62 3.21
C PHE A 295 -0.55 -12.64 2.41
N PHE A 296 0.76 -12.43 2.29
CA PHE A 296 1.64 -13.35 1.57
C PHE A 296 1.59 -14.76 2.19
N PHE A 297 1.95 -14.91 3.47
CA PHE A 297 2.06 -16.22 4.12
C PHE A 297 0.72 -16.89 4.32
N ALA A 298 -0.34 -16.16 4.69
CA ALA A 298 -1.66 -16.74 4.84
C ALA A 298 -2.21 -17.25 3.49
N THR A 299 -1.89 -16.57 2.38
CA THR A 299 -2.32 -17.03 1.04
C THR A 299 -1.61 -18.30 0.64
N ILE A 300 -0.29 -18.37 0.83
CA ILE A 300 0.45 -19.60 0.56
C ILE A 300 0.00 -20.72 1.51
N TYR A 301 -0.29 -20.44 2.78
CA TYR A 301 -0.81 -21.44 3.72
C TYR A 301 -2.14 -22.05 3.26
N VAL A 302 -3.15 -21.24 2.92
CA VAL A 302 -4.45 -21.81 2.52
C VAL A 302 -4.36 -22.59 1.22
N GLN A 303 -3.54 -22.18 0.25
CA GLN A 303 -3.43 -22.89 -1.03
C GLN A 303 -2.50 -24.10 -0.99
N VAL A 304 -1.32 -23.96 -0.37
CA VAL A 304 -0.28 -25.01 -0.39
C VAL A 304 -0.44 -25.98 0.77
N VAL A 305 -0.86 -25.53 1.95
CA VAL A 305 -1.01 -26.38 3.14
C VAL A 305 -2.43 -26.91 3.26
N LEU A 306 -3.45 -26.05 3.17
CA LEU A 306 -4.86 -26.49 3.26
C LEU A 306 -5.43 -27.02 1.93
N GLY A 307 -4.70 -26.85 0.82
CA GLY A 307 -5.11 -27.35 -0.49
C GLY A 307 -6.29 -26.60 -1.11
N TYR A 308 -6.55 -25.37 -0.68
CA TYR A 308 -7.64 -24.56 -1.25
C TYR A 308 -7.35 -24.20 -2.70
N SER A 309 -8.38 -24.24 -3.53
CA SER A 309 -8.30 -23.69 -4.87
C SER A 309 -8.11 -22.16 -4.83
N PRO A 310 -7.69 -21.52 -5.94
CA PRO A 310 -7.56 -20.07 -5.97
C PRO A 310 -8.87 -19.33 -5.62
N ILE A 311 -10.04 -19.80 -6.07
CA ILE A 311 -11.31 -19.16 -5.70
C ILE A 311 -11.61 -19.30 -4.21
N GLU A 312 -11.33 -20.46 -3.61
CA GLU A 312 -11.50 -20.72 -2.18
C GLU A 312 -10.57 -19.83 -1.34
N ALA A 313 -9.31 -19.68 -1.77
CA ALA A 313 -8.37 -18.76 -1.15
C ALA A 313 -8.85 -17.30 -1.24
N GLY A 314 -9.37 -16.85 -2.39
CA GLY A 314 -9.98 -15.53 -2.54
C GLY A 314 -11.15 -15.29 -1.58
N LEU A 315 -12.04 -16.28 -1.44
CA LEU A 315 -13.16 -16.26 -0.50
C LEU A 315 -12.71 -16.24 0.96
N ALA A 316 -11.64 -16.97 1.28
CA ALA A 316 -11.06 -17.06 2.62
C ALA A 316 -10.51 -15.72 3.16
N PHE A 317 -10.27 -14.73 2.31
CA PHE A 317 -9.85 -13.39 2.75
C PHE A 317 -10.99 -12.35 2.83
N LEU A 318 -12.21 -12.66 2.38
CA LEU A 318 -13.34 -11.73 2.54
C LEU A 318 -13.62 -11.32 4.01
N PRO A 319 -13.50 -12.22 5.01
CA PRO A 319 -13.65 -11.85 6.41
C PRO A 319 -12.65 -10.77 6.86
N PHE A 320 -11.46 -10.69 6.25
CA PHE A 320 -10.48 -9.67 6.56
C PHE A 320 -11.01 -8.26 6.22
N THR A 321 -11.65 -8.10 5.06
CA THR A 321 -12.24 -6.80 4.68
C THR A 321 -13.39 -6.42 5.60
N VAL A 322 -14.23 -7.38 5.97
CA VAL A 322 -15.31 -7.16 6.95
C VAL A 322 -14.73 -6.69 8.29
N GLY A 323 -13.66 -7.34 8.77
CA GLY A 323 -12.99 -6.94 10.00
C GLY A 323 -12.38 -5.55 9.94
N ILE A 324 -11.74 -5.15 8.83
CA ILE A 324 -11.25 -3.77 8.65
C ILE A 324 -12.39 -2.77 8.71
N ILE A 325 -13.49 -3.00 7.99
CA ILE A 325 -14.64 -2.10 7.99
C ILE A 325 -15.22 -1.97 9.40
N ALA A 326 -15.43 -3.10 10.07
CA ALA A 326 -15.92 -3.11 11.45
C ALA A 326 -14.98 -2.35 12.40
N GLY A 327 -13.67 -2.57 12.28
CA GLY A 327 -12.66 -1.87 13.08
C GLY A 327 -12.59 -0.37 12.79
N SER A 328 -12.71 0.05 11.53
CA SER A 328 -12.71 1.47 11.17
C SER A 328 -13.97 2.19 11.65
N VAL A 329 -15.14 1.55 11.56
CA VAL A 329 -16.39 2.09 12.13
C VAL A 329 -16.29 2.18 13.66
N ALA A 330 -15.74 1.15 14.31
CA ALA A 330 -15.51 1.16 15.76
C ALA A 330 -14.56 2.29 16.17
N ALA A 331 -13.48 2.52 15.40
CA ALA A 331 -12.55 3.62 15.66
C ALA A 331 -13.22 4.99 15.62
N GLN A 332 -14.07 5.24 14.62
CA GLN A 332 -14.79 6.53 14.50
C GLN A 332 -15.68 6.80 15.73
N GLN A 333 -16.28 5.78 16.33
CA GLN A 333 -17.14 5.91 17.50
C GLN A 333 -16.37 6.00 18.82
N LEU A 334 -15.20 5.34 18.89
CA LEU A 334 -14.40 5.26 20.10
C LEU A 334 -13.41 6.43 20.25
N ILE A 335 -12.91 7.00 19.14
CA ILE A 335 -11.99 8.15 19.17
C ILE A 335 -12.53 9.30 20.03
N PRO A 336 -13.80 9.75 19.90
CA PRO A 336 -14.33 10.82 20.75
C PRO A 336 -14.41 10.46 22.24
N ARG A 337 -14.41 9.16 22.60
CA ARG A 337 -14.58 8.69 23.98
C ARG A 337 -13.26 8.43 24.69
N ILE A 338 -12.30 7.79 24.01
CA ILE A 338 -11.03 7.35 24.61
C ILE A 338 -9.81 8.08 24.04
N GLY A 339 -10.00 8.89 23.00
CA GLY A 339 -8.96 9.65 22.33
C GLY A 339 -8.15 8.85 21.30
N VAL A 340 -7.56 9.55 20.34
CA VAL A 340 -6.82 8.96 19.21
C VAL A 340 -5.65 8.07 19.64
N ARG A 341 -4.88 8.49 20.64
CA ARG A 341 -3.72 7.71 21.13
C ARG A 341 -4.13 6.35 21.67
N ALA A 342 -5.17 6.29 22.51
CA ALA A 342 -5.64 5.04 23.09
C ALA A 342 -6.21 4.12 22.00
N GLN A 343 -6.91 4.70 21.01
CA GLN A 343 -7.45 3.96 19.88
C GLN A 343 -6.35 3.29 19.04
N ILE A 344 -5.26 4.02 18.73
CA ILE A 344 -4.13 3.45 17.98
C ILE A 344 -3.53 2.27 18.75
N LEU A 345 -3.28 2.43 20.06
CA LEU A 345 -2.72 1.36 20.89
C LEU A 345 -3.63 0.13 20.96
N PHE A 346 -4.95 0.34 21.07
CA PHE A 346 -5.93 -0.73 21.02
C PHE A 346 -5.86 -1.48 19.68
N GLY A 347 -5.89 -0.78 18.55
CA GLY A 347 -5.79 -1.39 17.22
C GLY A 347 -4.48 -2.16 17.01
N LEU A 348 -3.34 -1.57 17.40
CA LEU A 348 -2.03 -2.22 17.28
C LEU A 348 -1.93 -3.47 18.16
N THR A 349 -2.48 -3.43 19.37
CA THR A 349 -2.50 -4.58 20.27
C THR A 349 -3.33 -5.72 19.69
N LEU A 350 -4.53 -5.43 19.18
CA LEU A 350 -5.36 -6.42 18.50
C LEU A 350 -4.66 -6.99 17.25
N ALA A 351 -4.04 -6.15 16.43
CA ALA A 351 -3.33 -6.58 15.24
C ALA A 351 -2.15 -7.51 15.58
N ALA A 352 -1.37 -7.18 16.63
CA ALA A 352 -0.30 -8.03 17.13
C ALA A 352 -0.83 -9.37 17.69
N ILE A 353 -1.93 -9.36 18.44
CA ILE A 353 -2.58 -10.59 18.92
C ILE A 353 -3.04 -11.45 17.73
N GLY A 354 -3.63 -10.84 16.70
CA GLY A 354 -4.04 -11.54 15.48
C GLY A 354 -2.88 -12.27 14.81
N LEU A 355 -1.72 -11.62 14.66
CA LEU A 355 -0.51 -12.27 14.16
C LEU A 355 -0.01 -13.39 15.08
N LEU A 356 -0.02 -13.18 16.40
CA LEU A 356 0.37 -14.24 17.35
C LEU A 356 -0.59 -15.45 17.33
N LEU A 357 -1.88 -15.22 17.07
CA LEU A 357 -2.85 -16.29 16.90
C LEU A 357 -2.56 -17.12 15.64
N MET A 358 -1.98 -16.54 14.59
CA MET A 358 -1.55 -17.28 13.40
C MET A 358 -0.41 -18.25 13.67
N MET A 359 0.32 -18.12 14.78
CA MET A 359 1.28 -19.15 15.19
C MET A 359 0.63 -20.47 15.63
N ARG A 360 -0.71 -20.51 15.75
CA ARG A 360 -1.45 -21.74 16.07
C ARG A 360 -1.78 -22.59 14.84
N ILE A 361 -1.47 -22.09 13.64
CA ILE A 361 -1.73 -22.86 12.43
C ILE A 361 -0.81 -24.08 12.37
N THR A 362 -1.35 -25.22 11.93
CA THR A 362 -0.61 -26.48 11.79
C THR A 362 -0.63 -26.97 10.33
N ALA A 363 0.24 -27.93 9.99
CA ALA A 363 0.30 -28.51 8.65
C ALA A 363 -0.95 -29.33 8.27
N ASP A 364 -1.69 -29.81 9.27
CA ASP A 364 -2.98 -30.50 9.19
C ASP A 364 -4.14 -29.62 9.69
N GLY A 365 -3.93 -28.30 9.70
CA GLY A 365 -4.82 -27.34 10.32
C GLY A 365 -6.16 -27.17 9.62
N ASP A 366 -7.05 -26.41 10.27
CA ASP A 366 -8.35 -26.06 9.72
C ASP A 366 -8.52 -24.54 9.67
N TYR A 367 -9.07 -24.05 8.55
CA TYR A 367 -9.25 -22.63 8.30
C TYR A 367 -10.16 -21.99 9.36
N VAL A 368 -11.28 -22.60 9.71
CA VAL A 368 -12.31 -21.99 10.56
C VAL A 368 -11.84 -21.88 12.01
N THR A 369 -11.08 -22.86 12.48
CA THR A 369 -10.66 -22.97 13.88
C THR A 369 -9.32 -22.30 14.16
N GLN A 370 -8.39 -22.28 13.20
CA GLN A 370 -7.04 -21.75 13.40
C GLN A 370 -6.83 -20.40 12.70
N LEU A 371 -7.14 -20.29 11.41
CA LEU A 371 -6.79 -19.11 10.61
C LEU A 371 -7.83 -17.99 10.70
N LEU A 372 -9.13 -18.30 10.52
CA LEU A 372 -10.22 -17.33 10.50
C LEU A 372 -10.27 -16.45 11.76
N PRO A 373 -10.16 -16.99 12.99
CA PRO A 373 -10.15 -16.17 14.20
C PRO A 373 -8.95 -15.21 14.23
N ALA A 374 -7.78 -15.68 13.79
CA ALA A 374 -6.58 -14.86 13.71
C ALA A 374 -6.71 -13.73 12.68
N VAL A 375 -7.24 -14.04 11.49
CA VAL A 375 -7.55 -13.07 10.42
C VAL A 375 -8.55 -12.01 10.88
N LEU A 376 -9.61 -12.40 11.58
CA LEU A 376 -10.61 -11.48 12.12
C LEU A 376 -10.05 -10.55 13.19
N VAL A 377 -9.32 -11.10 14.18
CA VAL A 377 -8.69 -10.30 15.23
C VAL A 377 -7.69 -9.31 14.62
N MET A 378 -6.88 -9.77 13.68
CA MET A 378 -5.91 -8.92 13.00
C MET A 378 -6.60 -7.80 12.20
N SER A 379 -7.57 -8.13 11.36
CA SER A 379 -8.26 -7.16 10.51
C SER A 379 -9.03 -6.11 11.31
N ILE A 380 -9.71 -6.51 12.39
CA ILE A 380 -10.35 -5.56 13.32
C ILE A 380 -9.30 -4.65 13.93
N GLY A 381 -8.16 -5.19 14.38
CA GLY A 381 -7.03 -4.39 14.87
C GLY A 381 -6.54 -3.37 13.84
N MET A 382 -6.31 -3.81 12.60
CA MET A 382 -5.87 -2.95 11.50
C MET A 382 -6.89 -1.84 11.18
N GLY A 383 -8.18 -2.16 11.15
CA GLY A 383 -9.25 -1.17 10.98
C GLY A 383 -9.24 -0.11 12.08
N ASN A 384 -8.94 -0.52 13.32
CA ASN A 384 -8.78 0.37 14.47
C ASN A 384 -7.46 1.15 14.49
N THR A 385 -6.48 0.78 13.67
CA THR A 385 -5.20 1.49 13.55
C THR A 385 -5.19 2.48 12.39
N PHE A 386 -5.66 2.10 11.20
CA PHE A 386 -5.49 2.91 9.98
C PHE A 386 -6.08 4.31 10.09
N VAL A 387 -7.35 4.41 10.53
CA VAL A 387 -8.06 5.69 10.63
C VAL A 387 -7.36 6.65 11.61
N PRO A 388 -7.17 6.29 12.90
CA PRO A 388 -6.54 7.21 13.84
C PRO A 388 -5.07 7.48 13.56
N LEU A 389 -4.34 6.54 12.96
CA LEU A 389 -2.94 6.76 12.56
C LEU A 389 -2.84 7.74 11.39
N THR A 390 -3.80 7.72 10.47
CA THR A 390 -3.91 8.72 9.40
C THR A 390 -4.15 10.11 10.00
N LEU A 391 -5.12 10.23 10.93
CA LEU A 391 -5.39 11.50 11.63
C LEU A 391 -4.14 12.03 12.36
N LEU A 392 -3.43 11.16 13.09
CA LEU A 392 -2.18 11.52 13.77
C LEU A 392 -1.11 12.05 12.81
N GLY A 393 -1.05 11.48 11.61
CA GLY A 393 -0.10 11.85 10.56
C GLY A 393 -0.44 13.13 9.82
N THR A 394 -1.70 13.58 9.83
CA THR A 394 -2.17 14.69 8.98
C THR A 394 -2.62 15.94 9.74
N THR A 395 -3.04 15.85 11.01
CA THR A 395 -3.68 17.00 11.69
C THR A 395 -2.73 18.11 12.14
N ASN A 396 -1.50 17.80 12.56
CA ASN A 396 -0.54 18.81 13.06
C ASN A 396 0.40 19.35 11.97
N VAL A 397 -0.05 19.33 10.72
CA VAL A 397 0.74 19.72 9.56
C VAL A 397 0.19 21.02 9.00
N GLU A 398 1.07 21.92 8.57
CA GLU A 398 0.65 23.14 7.88
C GLU A 398 -0.17 22.78 6.63
N GLU A 399 -1.20 23.56 6.31
CA GLU A 399 -2.12 23.28 5.20
C GLU A 399 -1.40 23.08 3.85
N ARG A 400 -0.31 23.84 3.61
CA ARG A 400 0.54 23.71 2.42
C ARG A 400 1.31 22.38 2.34
N ASP A 401 1.52 21.70 3.45
CA ASP A 401 2.27 20.45 3.57
C ASP A 401 1.33 19.24 3.75
N ALA A 402 0.01 19.42 3.80
CA ALA A 402 -0.97 18.35 3.98
C ALA A 402 -0.90 17.27 2.88
N GLY A 403 -0.72 17.69 1.62
CA GLY A 403 -0.51 16.77 0.49
C GLY A 403 0.80 15.97 0.61
N LEU A 404 1.87 16.62 1.08
CA LEU A 404 3.14 15.94 1.35
C LEU A 404 3.02 14.95 2.51
N ALA A 405 2.30 15.29 3.58
CA ALA A 405 2.05 14.40 4.71
C ALA A 405 1.27 13.14 4.31
N SER A 406 0.19 13.30 3.54
CA SER A 406 -0.59 12.17 3.02
C SER A 406 0.25 11.29 2.08
N GLY A 407 1.04 11.92 1.20
CA GLY A 407 1.99 11.21 0.34
C GLY A 407 3.02 10.41 1.13
N LEU A 408 3.66 11.01 2.14
CA LEU A 408 4.63 10.35 3.01
C LEU A 408 4.02 9.14 3.73
N PHE A 409 2.78 9.27 4.21
CA PHE A 409 2.06 8.20 4.90
C PHE A 409 1.84 6.99 3.98
N ASN A 410 1.40 7.23 2.74
CA ASN A 410 1.20 6.16 1.76
C ASN A 410 2.55 5.57 1.30
N THR A 411 3.57 6.40 1.08
CA THR A 411 4.94 5.96 0.80
C THR A 411 5.48 5.07 1.92
N SER A 412 5.25 5.45 3.18
CA SER A 412 5.64 4.67 4.36
C SER A 412 4.90 3.32 4.43
N GLN A 413 3.62 3.28 4.05
CA GLN A 413 2.87 2.03 3.91
C GLN A 413 3.49 1.11 2.86
N GLN A 414 3.76 1.61 1.65
CA GLN A 414 4.27 0.77 0.56
C GLN A 414 5.70 0.29 0.81
N ILE A 415 6.58 1.20 1.24
CA ILE A 415 7.97 0.87 1.55
C ILE A 415 8.04 -0.05 2.76
N GLY A 416 7.24 0.22 3.80
CA GLY A 416 7.17 -0.62 4.99
C GLY A 416 6.65 -2.01 4.70
N GLY A 417 5.61 -2.12 3.88
CA GLY A 417 5.09 -3.38 3.36
C GLY A 417 6.16 -4.18 2.61
N ALA A 418 6.88 -3.53 1.69
CA ALA A 418 7.92 -4.17 0.89
C ALA A 418 9.13 -4.62 1.73
N LEU A 419 9.68 -3.73 2.56
CA LEU A 419 10.81 -4.04 3.44
C LEU A 419 10.44 -5.11 4.46
N GLY A 420 9.28 -4.97 5.10
CA GLY A 420 8.78 -5.94 6.08
C GLY A 420 8.56 -7.30 5.47
N LEU A 421 7.88 -7.38 4.32
CA LEU A 421 7.71 -8.64 3.59
C LEU A 421 9.06 -9.25 3.20
N SER A 422 10.02 -8.44 2.75
CA SER A 422 11.36 -8.94 2.37
C SER A 422 12.11 -9.55 3.55
N ILE A 423 12.11 -8.87 4.70
CA ILE A 423 12.76 -9.37 5.93
C ILE A 423 12.05 -10.65 6.39
N LEU A 424 10.73 -10.63 6.47
CA LEU A 424 9.94 -11.75 7.01
C LEU A 424 9.98 -12.97 6.08
N SER A 425 9.90 -12.79 4.75
CA SER A 425 10.08 -13.86 3.74
C SER A 425 11.47 -14.47 3.77
N THR A 426 12.52 -13.65 3.86
CA THR A 426 13.90 -14.13 3.99
C THR A 426 14.06 -14.99 5.25
N LEU A 427 13.58 -14.52 6.39
CA LEU A 427 13.70 -15.25 7.67
C LEU A 427 12.85 -16.53 7.68
N ALA A 428 11.64 -16.49 7.13
CA ALA A 428 10.79 -17.67 6.99
C ALA A 428 11.44 -18.72 6.07
N ALA A 429 11.93 -18.31 4.90
CA ALA A 429 12.60 -19.20 3.96
C ALA A 429 13.86 -19.82 4.56
N SER A 430 14.71 -19.01 5.22
CA SER A 430 15.91 -19.50 5.92
C SER A 430 15.56 -20.54 7.00
N ARG A 431 14.47 -20.31 7.75
CA ARG A 431 14.00 -21.28 8.76
C ARG A 431 13.50 -22.57 8.11
N THR A 432 12.65 -22.46 7.10
CA THR A 432 12.12 -23.62 6.38
C THR A 432 13.23 -24.46 5.77
N GLU A 433 14.24 -23.84 5.15
CA GLU A 433 15.36 -24.58 4.56
C GLU A 433 16.22 -25.27 5.62
N SER A 434 16.53 -24.59 6.73
CA SER A 434 17.30 -25.21 7.82
C SER A 434 16.63 -26.47 8.38
N LEU A 435 15.29 -26.46 8.52
CA LEU A 435 14.53 -27.62 8.99
C LEU A 435 14.40 -28.69 7.90
N ARG A 436 14.38 -28.29 6.63
CA ARG A 436 14.34 -29.20 5.49
C ARG A 436 15.64 -30.00 5.35
N GLU A 437 16.79 -29.38 5.59
CA GLU A 437 18.09 -30.08 5.59
C GLU A 437 18.19 -31.14 6.71
N GLU A 438 17.46 -30.94 7.82
CA GLU A 438 17.41 -31.89 8.95
C GLU A 438 16.47 -33.08 8.71
N LEU A 439 15.60 -33.02 7.69
CA LEU A 439 14.65 -34.10 7.38
C LEU A 439 15.36 -35.35 6.85
N ALA A 440 14.91 -36.52 7.30
CA ALA A 440 15.40 -37.80 6.78
C ALA A 440 15.04 -37.97 5.29
N PRO A 441 15.91 -38.62 4.49
CA PRO A 441 15.56 -38.98 3.11
C PRO A 441 14.26 -39.78 3.06
N GLY A 442 13.28 -39.31 2.26
CA GLY A 442 11.96 -39.95 2.16
C GLY A 442 10.97 -39.54 3.26
N ALA A 443 11.18 -38.41 3.93
CA ALA A 443 10.21 -37.83 4.87
C ALA A 443 8.81 -37.72 4.25
N SER A 444 7.78 -37.82 5.11
CA SER A 444 6.39 -37.73 4.66
C SER A 444 6.08 -36.33 4.10
N PRO A 445 5.13 -36.20 3.15
CA PRO A 445 4.68 -34.90 2.67
C PRO A 445 4.23 -33.96 3.79
N LEU A 446 3.62 -34.51 4.85
CA LEU A 446 3.21 -33.74 6.02
C LEU A 446 4.40 -33.13 6.75
N ALA A 447 5.49 -33.87 6.96
CA ALA A 447 6.70 -33.34 7.59
C ALA A 447 7.33 -32.21 6.77
N VAL A 448 7.25 -32.26 5.44
CA VAL A 448 7.69 -31.15 4.57
C VAL A 448 6.80 -29.91 4.77
N LEU A 449 5.48 -30.08 4.86
CA LEU A 449 4.56 -28.98 5.14
C LEU A 449 4.77 -28.38 6.55
N GLU A 450 5.12 -29.20 7.54
CA GLU A 450 5.47 -28.71 8.89
C GLU A 450 6.66 -27.75 8.86
N THR A 451 7.74 -28.07 8.12
CA THR A 451 8.89 -27.14 7.97
C THR A 451 8.51 -25.80 7.34
N LEU A 452 7.51 -25.83 6.45
CA LEU A 452 6.99 -24.62 5.80
C LEU A 452 6.16 -23.78 6.78
N VAL A 453 5.27 -24.42 7.53
CA VAL A 453 4.47 -23.79 8.58
C VAL A 453 5.35 -23.18 9.68
N ASP A 454 6.41 -23.86 10.09
CA ASP A 454 7.38 -23.33 11.06
C ASP A 454 8.08 -22.06 10.55
N GLY A 455 8.39 -21.99 9.26
CA GLY A 455 8.88 -20.76 8.63
C GLY A 455 7.86 -19.63 8.72
N TYR A 456 6.58 -19.92 8.50
CA TYR A 456 5.50 -18.94 8.62
C TYR A 456 5.33 -18.45 10.05
N HIS A 457 5.47 -19.32 11.05
CA HIS A 457 5.44 -18.92 12.46
C HIS A 457 6.51 -17.89 12.79
N VAL A 458 7.73 -18.04 12.26
CA VAL A 458 8.80 -17.04 12.41
C VAL A 458 8.37 -15.69 11.82
N ALA A 459 7.78 -15.69 10.62
CA ALA A 459 7.29 -14.47 10.02
C ALA A 459 6.15 -13.82 10.82
N PHE A 460 5.17 -14.59 11.31
CA PHE A 460 4.08 -14.05 12.12
C PHE A 460 4.56 -13.51 13.46
N LEU A 461 5.51 -14.21 14.12
CA LEU A 461 6.09 -13.76 15.38
C LEU A 461 6.84 -12.44 15.21
N ILE A 462 7.73 -12.34 14.22
CA ILE A 462 8.52 -11.13 13.99
C ILE A 462 7.62 -10.00 13.48
N GLY A 463 6.59 -10.31 12.67
CA GLY A 463 5.55 -9.36 12.31
C GLY A 463 4.80 -8.82 13.53
N ALA A 464 4.46 -9.66 14.50
CA ALA A 464 3.85 -9.23 15.75
C ALA A 464 4.80 -8.33 16.56
N VAL A 465 6.11 -8.64 16.57
CA VAL A 465 7.15 -7.78 17.17
C VAL A 465 7.23 -6.43 16.47
N PHE A 466 7.11 -6.36 15.14
CA PHE A 466 7.06 -5.10 14.40
C PHE A 466 5.86 -4.23 14.82
N ILE A 467 4.67 -4.82 14.92
CA ILE A 467 3.46 -4.11 15.36
C ILE A 467 3.60 -3.67 16.83
N ALA A 468 4.14 -4.53 17.70
CA ALA A 468 4.39 -4.21 19.10
C ALA A 468 5.43 -3.09 19.26
N ALA A 469 6.47 -3.06 18.43
CA ALA A 469 7.44 -1.95 18.38
C ALA A 469 6.77 -0.65 17.93
N GLY A 470 5.82 -0.71 16.99
CA GLY A 470 4.97 0.43 16.64
C GLY A 470 4.12 0.92 17.82
N ALA A 471 3.53 0.01 18.60
CA ALA A 471 2.77 0.38 19.79
C ALA A 471 3.68 1.03 20.84
N LEU A 472 4.88 0.48 21.06
CA LEU A 472 5.88 1.06 21.95
C LEU A 472 6.31 2.46 21.47
N ALA A 473 6.52 2.65 20.17
CA ALA A 473 6.81 3.96 19.58
C ALA A 473 5.69 4.97 19.86
N ILE A 474 4.41 4.59 19.73
CA ILE A 474 3.29 5.45 20.12
C ILE A 474 3.34 5.81 21.61
N VAL A 475 3.64 4.86 22.49
CA VAL A 475 3.73 5.11 23.93
C VAL A 475 4.85 6.08 24.29
N LEU A 476 6.04 5.86 23.72
CA LEU A 476 7.25 6.62 24.04
C LEU A 476 7.31 7.97 23.33
N LEU A 477 6.76 8.04 22.10
CA LEU A 477 6.93 9.19 21.22
C LEU A 477 5.72 10.14 21.19
N ILE A 478 4.49 9.69 21.43
CA ILE A 478 3.34 10.61 21.37
C ILE A 478 3.05 11.24 22.72
N ARG A 479 3.07 12.58 22.81
CA ARG A 479 2.66 13.34 24.00
C ARG A 479 1.18 13.68 23.95
N ARG A 480 0.59 14.04 25.11
CA ARG A 480 -0.81 14.51 25.19
C ARG A 480 -1.06 15.77 24.35
N SER A 481 -0.08 16.68 24.28
CA SER A 481 -0.13 17.88 23.44
C SER A 481 -0.30 17.57 21.96
N ASP A 482 0.28 16.48 21.49
CA ASP A 482 0.34 16.14 20.06
C ASP A 482 -1.02 15.59 19.56
N VAL A 483 -1.90 15.21 20.47
CA VAL A 483 -3.24 14.69 20.17
C VAL A 483 -4.36 15.61 20.65
N ALA A 484 -4.04 16.69 21.36
CA ALA A 484 -5.03 17.62 21.92
C ALA A 484 -5.90 18.22 20.81
N ALA A 485 -5.29 18.77 19.76
CA ALA A 485 -5.99 19.32 18.60
C ALA A 485 -6.88 18.31 17.85
N ILE A 486 -6.57 17.01 17.95
CA ILE A 486 -7.37 15.95 17.31
C ILE A 486 -8.55 15.54 18.20
N ASN A 487 -8.36 15.54 19.52
CA ASN A 487 -9.39 15.16 20.48
C ASN A 487 -10.37 16.31 20.79
N ASP A 488 -9.97 17.57 20.58
CA ASP A 488 -10.79 18.77 20.82
C ASP A 488 -11.75 19.11 19.65
N VAL A 489 -11.80 18.28 18.61
CA VAL A 489 -12.82 18.42 17.55
C VAL A 489 -14.18 18.01 18.12
N ASP A 490 -14.99 19.02 18.47
CA ASP A 490 -16.32 18.84 19.05
C ASP A 490 -17.20 17.98 18.13
N PRO A 491 -17.71 16.81 18.56
CA PRO A 491 -18.62 15.99 17.76
C PRO A 491 -19.89 16.74 17.30
N ALA A 492 -20.30 17.83 17.98
CA ALA A 492 -21.41 18.67 17.56
C ALA A 492 -21.11 19.49 16.27
N SER A 493 -19.84 19.81 16.00
CA SER A 493 -19.43 20.54 14.80
C SER A 493 -19.49 19.67 13.52
N VAL A 494 -19.39 18.34 13.68
CA VAL A 494 -19.47 17.37 12.58
C VAL A 494 -20.94 17.04 12.26
N GLN A 495 -21.83 17.02 13.24
CA GLN A 495 -23.27 16.78 13.02
C GLN A 495 -24.01 17.96 12.39
N MET A 496 -23.50 19.19 12.48
CA MET A 496 -24.08 20.34 11.74
C MET A 496 -23.59 20.45 10.29
N ALA A 497 -22.64 19.58 9.88
CA ALA A 497 -22.09 19.53 8.52
C ALA A 497 -22.55 18.30 7.70
N HIS A 498 -23.38 17.43 8.30
CA HIS A 498 -24.09 16.32 7.65
C HIS A 498 -25.55 16.72 7.43
#